data_AF-A0AA42JZE6-F1
#
_entry.id   AF-A0AA42JZE6-F1
#
_cell.length_a   1.000
_cell.length_b   1.000
_cell.length_c   1.000
_cell.angle_alpha   90.00
_cell.angle_beta   90.00
_cell.angle_gamma   90.00
#
_symmetry.space_group_name_H-M   'P 1'
#
loop_
_entity.id
_entity.type
_entity.pdbx_description
1 polymer ?
#
loop_
_entity_poly.entity_id
_entity_poly.type
_entity_poly.pdbx_seq_one_letter_code
_entity_poly.pdbx_strand_id
1 'polypeptide(L)'
;MTEIEQARFEKIVTIVSNTLNDLTGLFEEFGIDGMHELTNPSIDQLKNLVSQMNSYANAYEKQLLTSDDENAITARMLLQNVKQGLLYAESLLIGVEKFNIDACNKAHDDIRNNHLITPTWNNPE
;
A
#
# COMPACT_ATOMS: atom_id res chain seq x y z
N MET A 1 14.80 15.99 6.48
CA MET A 1 14.71 14.55 6.63
C MET A 1 16.12 14.01 6.76
N THR A 2 16.43 13.39 7.89
CA THR A 2 17.72 12.73 8.12
C THR A 2 17.83 11.46 7.28
N GLU A 3 19.05 10.97 7.05
CA GLU A 3 19.29 9.68 6.38
C GLU A 3 18.52 8.52 7.05
N ILE A 4 18.42 8.55 8.38
CA ILE A 4 17.66 7.55 9.16
C ILE A 4 16.17 7.61 8.83
N GLU A 5 15.60 8.81 8.66
CA GLU A 5 14.19 9.00 8.30
C GLU A 5 13.92 8.58 6.85
N GLN A 6 14.83 8.87 5.92
CA GLN A 6 14.75 8.43 4.52
C GLN A 6 14.78 6.90 4.41
N ALA A 7 15.75 6.24 5.05
CA ALA A 7 15.87 4.79 5.03
C ALA A 7 14.62 4.09 5.62
N ARG A 8 14.01 4.68 6.66
CA ARG A 8 12.75 4.17 7.20
C ARG A 8 11.58 4.36 6.25
N PHE A 9 11.52 5.50 5.56
CA PHE A 9 10.49 5.76 4.55
C PHE A 9 10.59 4.78 3.37
N GLU A 10 11.78 4.58 2.82
CA GLU A 10 12.04 3.62 1.74
C GLU A 10 11.63 2.20 2.13
N LYS A 11 11.91 1.80 3.37
CA LYS A 11 11.48 0.52 3.91
C LYS A 11 9.95 0.37 3.91
N ILE A 12 9.21 1.42 4.28
CA ILE A 12 7.75 1.41 4.27
C ILE A 12 7.20 1.30 2.86
N VAL A 13 7.71 2.12 1.93
CA VAL A 13 7.32 2.07 0.51
C VAL A 13 7.56 0.67 -0.05
N THR A 14 8.71 0.06 0.24
CA THR A 14 9.06 -1.30 -0.22
C THR A 14 8.10 -2.35 0.33
N ILE A 15 7.83 -2.33 1.64
CA ILE A 15 6.91 -3.30 2.28
C ILE A 15 5.50 -3.17 1.70
N VAL A 16 4.99 -1.94 1.53
CA VAL A 16 3.67 -1.72 0.94
C VAL A 16 3.66 -2.20 -0.51
N SER A 17 4.67 -1.85 -1.30
CA SER A 17 4.75 -2.26 -2.70
C SER A 17 4.71 -3.77 -2.86
N ASN A 18 5.49 -4.50 -2.05
CA ASN A 18 5.49 -5.96 -2.10
C ASN A 18 4.11 -6.53 -1.72
N THR A 19 3.48 -5.95 -0.69
CA THR A 19 2.15 -6.40 -0.25
C THR A 19 1.08 -6.18 -1.31
N LEU A 20 1.09 -5.02 -1.97
CA LEU A 20 0.14 -4.73 -3.06
C LEU A 20 0.37 -5.66 -4.26
N ASN A 21 1.63 -5.96 -4.59
CA ASN A 21 1.97 -6.90 -5.66
C ASN A 21 1.54 -8.33 -5.32
N ASP A 22 1.78 -8.79 -4.09
CA ASP A 22 1.37 -10.11 -3.62
C ASP A 22 -0.17 -10.23 -3.65
N LEU A 23 -0.88 -9.20 -3.19
CA LEU A 23 -2.34 -9.18 -3.21
C LEU A 23 -2.90 -9.20 -4.64
N THR A 24 -2.26 -8.47 -5.56
CA THR A 24 -2.59 -8.50 -6.99
C THR A 24 -2.37 -9.91 -7.55
N GLY A 25 -1.21 -10.51 -7.31
CA GLY A 25 -0.89 -11.86 -7.78
C GLY A 25 -1.86 -12.91 -7.26
N LEU A 26 -2.22 -12.86 -5.97
CA LEU A 26 -3.24 -13.74 -5.40
C LEU A 26 -4.59 -13.59 -6.10
N PHE A 27 -5.03 -12.36 -6.38
CA PHE A 27 -6.30 -12.14 -7.06
C PHE A 27 -6.28 -12.62 -8.51
N GLU A 28 -5.16 -12.44 -9.22
CA GLU A 28 -5.01 -12.93 -10.60
C GLU A 28 -4.98 -14.45 -10.68
N GLU A 29 -4.34 -15.11 -9.71
CA GLU A 29 -4.22 -16.56 -9.68
C GLU A 29 -5.53 -17.23 -9.28
N PHE A 30 -6.20 -16.70 -8.26
CA PHE A 30 -7.30 -17.39 -7.59
C PHE A 30 -8.68 -16.76 -7.85
N GLY A 31 -8.73 -15.53 -8.36
CA GLY A 31 -9.96 -14.77 -8.48
C GLY A 31 -10.66 -14.56 -7.14
N ILE A 32 -11.91 -14.12 -7.20
CA ILE A 32 -12.70 -13.85 -5.99
C ILE A 32 -12.97 -15.12 -5.17
N ASP A 33 -13.30 -16.23 -5.84
CA ASP A 33 -13.71 -17.46 -5.16
C ASP A 33 -12.53 -18.09 -4.42
N GLY A 34 -11.38 -18.25 -5.10
CA GLY A 34 -10.21 -18.84 -4.46
C GLY A 34 -9.61 -17.93 -3.39
N MET A 35 -9.68 -16.61 -3.56
CA MET A 35 -9.29 -15.70 -2.48
C MET A 35 -10.21 -15.82 -1.25
N HIS A 36 -11.52 -15.98 -1.45
CA HIS A 36 -12.49 -16.18 -0.36
C HIS A 36 -12.18 -17.42 0.49
N GLU A 37 -11.66 -18.46 -0.15
CA GLU A 37 -11.34 -19.74 0.48
C GLU A 37 -9.91 -19.80 1.05
N LEU A 38 -9.13 -18.73 0.95
CA LEU A 38 -7.77 -18.70 1.48
C LEU A 38 -7.75 -18.95 2.99
N THR A 39 -6.91 -19.89 3.39
CA THR A 39 -6.68 -20.23 4.81
C THR A 39 -5.28 -19.84 5.29
N ASN A 40 -4.34 -19.58 4.38
CA ASN A 40 -2.97 -19.18 4.71
C ASN A 40 -2.30 -18.38 3.57
N PRO A 41 -2.18 -17.05 3.68
CA PRO A 41 -2.82 -16.21 4.69
C PRO A 41 -4.34 -16.18 4.48
N SER A 42 -5.13 -16.14 5.55
CA SER A 42 -6.58 -15.93 5.43
C SER A 42 -6.91 -14.49 5.04
N ILE A 43 -8.12 -14.26 4.52
CA ILE A 43 -8.60 -12.89 4.23
C ILE A 43 -8.48 -11.97 5.43
N ASP A 44 -8.83 -12.44 6.63
CA ASP A 44 -8.70 -11.64 7.85
C ASP A 44 -7.25 -11.30 8.17
N GLN A 45 -6.31 -12.21 7.93
CA GLN A 45 -4.87 -11.92 8.08
C GLN A 45 -4.41 -10.86 7.08
N LEU A 46 -4.86 -10.93 5.83
CA LEU A 46 -4.57 -9.92 4.82
C LEU A 46 -5.16 -8.55 5.18
N LYS A 47 -6.41 -8.50 5.67
CA LYS A 47 -7.07 -7.28 6.14
C LYS A 47 -6.31 -6.66 7.31
N ASN A 48 -5.90 -7.48 8.27
CA ASN A 48 -5.10 -7.03 9.41
C ASN A 48 -3.75 -6.46 8.97
N LEU A 49 -3.09 -7.09 8.00
CA LEU A 49 -1.82 -6.63 7.44
C LEU A 49 -1.97 -5.27 6.75
N VAL A 50 -2.98 -5.11 5.88
CA VAL A 50 -3.27 -3.82 5.20
C VAL A 50 -3.60 -2.73 6.23
N SER A 51 -4.37 -3.05 7.27
CA SER A 51 -4.69 -2.12 8.37
C SER A 51 -3.45 -1.65 9.14
N GLN A 52 -2.51 -2.56 9.42
CA GLN A 52 -1.23 -2.22 10.03
C GLN A 52 -0.39 -1.29 9.15
N MET A 53 -0.33 -1.56 7.84
CA MET A 53 0.36 -0.68 6.88
C MET A 53 -0.27 0.70 6.80
N ASN A 54 -1.60 0.78 6.79
CA ASN A 54 -2.33 2.05 6.86
C ASN A 54 -1.98 2.82 8.14
N SER A 55 -1.86 2.13 9.27
CA SER A 55 -1.46 2.74 10.54
C SER A 55 -0.03 3.30 10.47
N TYR A 56 0.91 2.57 9.89
CA TYR A 56 2.28 3.04 9.69
C TYR A 56 2.34 4.24 8.74
N ALA A 57 1.64 4.19 7.61
CA ALA A 57 1.59 5.30 6.66
C ALA A 57 1.01 6.57 7.31
N ASN A 58 -0.07 6.46 8.07
CA ASN A 58 -0.67 7.59 8.78
C ASN A 58 0.22 8.15 9.89
N ALA A 59 0.98 7.30 10.59
CA ALA A 59 1.95 7.77 11.58
C ALA A 59 3.08 8.57 10.93
N TYR A 60 3.58 8.11 9.78
CA TYR A 60 4.60 8.83 9.01
C TYR A 60 4.09 10.15 8.44
N GLU A 61 2.85 10.19 7.95
CA GLU A 61 2.25 11.44 7.44
C GLU A 61 2.24 12.52 8.51
N LYS A 62 1.85 12.17 9.75
CA LYS A 62 1.86 13.11 10.88
C LYS A 62 3.26 13.64 11.17
N GLN A 63 4.29 12.80 11.09
CA GLN A 63 5.69 13.23 11.26
C GLN A 63 6.14 14.16 10.13
N LEU A 64 5.77 13.83 8.89
CA LEU A 64 6.11 14.64 7.71
C LEU A 64 5.42 15.99 7.71
N LEU A 65 4.18 16.10 8.21
CA LEU A 65 3.45 17.37 8.31
C LEU A 65 4.14 18.40 9.23
N THR A 66 4.96 17.93 10.17
CA THR A 66 5.73 18.79 11.08
C THR A 66 7.13 19.16 10.56
N SER A 67 7.48 18.76 9.34
CA SER A 67 8.79 19.01 8.73
C SER A 67 8.69 20.09 7.64
N ASP A 68 9.59 21.09 7.70
CA ASP A 68 9.73 22.18 6.72
C ASP A 68 10.82 21.91 5.66
N ASP A 69 11.23 20.65 5.48
CA ASP A 69 12.26 20.26 4.51
C ASP A 69 11.67 20.14 3.09
N GLU A 70 12.39 20.56 2.05
CA GLU A 70 11.99 20.35 0.64
C GLU A 70 11.74 18.86 0.33
N ASN A 71 12.51 17.96 0.94
CA ASN A 71 12.33 16.51 0.81
C ASN A 71 11.02 16.03 1.44
N ALA A 72 10.43 16.79 2.37
CA ALA A 72 9.15 16.43 2.99
C ALA A 72 7.99 16.54 1.99
N ILE A 73 8.07 17.43 0.99
CA ILE A 73 7.04 17.53 -0.06
C ILE A 73 7.02 16.26 -0.90
N THR A 74 8.20 15.86 -1.41
CA THR A 74 8.35 14.61 -2.18
C THR A 74 7.87 13.41 -1.36
N ALA A 75 8.28 13.30 -0.11
CA ALA A 75 7.87 12.22 0.77
C ALA A 75 6.35 12.17 1.00
N ARG A 76 5.70 13.33 1.17
CA ARG A 76 4.24 13.41 1.30
C ARG A 76 3.54 12.94 0.03
N MET A 77 4.01 13.33 -1.15
CA MET A 77 3.45 12.86 -2.42
C MET A 77 3.58 11.33 -2.56
N LEU A 78 4.77 10.79 -2.31
CA LEU A 78 5.02 9.35 -2.35
C LEU A 78 4.15 8.60 -1.33
N LEU A 79 4.00 9.15 -0.13
CA LEU A 79 3.15 8.59 0.91
C LEU A 79 1.66 8.61 0.53
N GLN A 80 1.21 9.63 -0.24
CA GLN A 80 -0.15 9.65 -0.75
C GLN A 80 -0.41 8.50 -1.74
N ASN A 81 0.52 8.21 -2.66
CA ASN A 81 0.39 7.06 -3.57
C ASN A 81 0.32 5.73 -2.79
N VAL A 82 1.16 5.59 -1.75
CA VAL A 82 1.13 4.44 -0.83
C VAL A 82 -0.24 4.30 -0.16
N LYS A 83 -0.77 5.38 0.40
CA LYS A 83 -2.08 5.37 1.06
C LYS A 83 -3.22 5.06 0.09
N GLN A 84 -3.15 5.57 -1.14
CA GLN A 84 -4.12 5.28 -2.18
C GLN A 84 -4.10 3.80 -2.57
N GLY A 85 -2.92 3.19 -2.70
CA GLY A 85 -2.78 1.76 -2.97
C GLY A 85 -3.34 0.90 -1.84
N LEU A 86 -3.07 1.28 -0.59
CA LEU A 86 -3.62 0.59 0.59
C LEU A 86 -5.15 0.69 0.68
N LEU A 87 -5.73 1.83 0.28
CA LEU A 87 -7.18 2.00 0.19
C LEU A 87 -7.80 1.07 -0.86
N TYR A 88 -7.15 0.91 -2.02
CA TYR A 88 -7.60 -0.02 -3.03
C TYR A 88 -7.46 -1.48 -2.57
N ALA A 89 -6.36 -1.83 -1.89
CA ALA A 89 -6.18 -3.15 -1.28
C ALA A 89 -7.28 -3.48 -0.26
N GLU A 90 -7.64 -2.53 0.60
CA GLU A 90 -8.75 -2.69 1.53
C GLU A 90 -10.08 -2.90 0.80
N SER A 91 -10.32 -2.12 -0.26
CA SER A 91 -11.52 -2.25 -1.10
C SER A 91 -11.61 -3.62 -1.78
N LEU A 92 -10.49 -4.12 -2.28
CA LEU A 92 -10.38 -5.46 -2.87
C LEU A 92 -10.75 -6.54 -1.84
N LEU A 93 -10.12 -6.52 -0.66
CA LEU A 93 -10.34 -7.52 0.39
C LEU A 93 -11.79 -7.50 0.91
N ILE A 94 -12.39 -6.31 1.07
CA ILE A 94 -13.82 -6.17 1.42
C ILE A 94 -14.71 -6.71 0.28
N GLY A 95 -14.33 -6.45 -0.97
CA GLY A 95 -15.04 -6.99 -2.12
C GLY A 95 -15.05 -8.51 -2.11
N VAL A 96 -13.90 -9.14 -1.84
CA VAL A 96 -13.77 -10.60 -1.79
C VAL A 96 -14.61 -11.18 -0.65
N GLU A 97 -14.56 -10.57 0.53
CA GLU A 97 -15.37 -10.98 1.68
C GLU A 97 -16.88 -10.91 1.37
N LYS A 98 -17.31 -9.90 0.60
CA LYS A 98 -18.71 -9.69 0.23
C LYS A 98 -19.12 -10.35 -1.09
N PHE A 99 -18.23 -11.11 -1.74
CA PHE A 99 -18.44 -11.65 -3.08
C PHE A 99 -18.89 -10.59 -4.12
N ASN A 100 -18.36 -9.37 -4.04
CA ASN A 100 -18.66 -8.30 -4.99
C ASN A 100 -17.62 -8.24 -6.11
N ILE A 101 -17.90 -8.94 -7.20
CA ILE A 101 -16.99 -9.09 -8.35
C ILE A 101 -16.59 -7.75 -8.97
N ASP A 102 -17.55 -6.89 -9.26
CA ASP A 102 -17.29 -5.62 -9.95
C ASP A 102 -16.39 -4.71 -9.11
N ALA A 103 -16.65 -4.65 -7.79
CA ALA A 103 -15.83 -3.87 -6.87
C ALA A 103 -14.41 -4.45 -6.73
N CYS A 104 -14.27 -5.78 -6.70
CA CYS A 104 -12.96 -6.44 -6.65
C CYS A 104 -12.15 -6.15 -7.90
N ASN A 105 -12.72 -6.38 -9.08
CA ASN A 105 -12.02 -6.18 -10.35
C ASN A 105 -11.56 -4.73 -10.50
N LYS A 106 -12.45 -3.78 -10.16
CA LYS A 106 -12.08 -2.36 -10.17
C LYS A 106 -10.95 -2.07 -9.18
N ALA A 107 -11.05 -2.54 -7.94
CA ALA A 107 -10.02 -2.30 -6.93
C ALA A 107 -8.68 -2.94 -7.31
N HIS A 108 -8.71 -4.15 -7.87
CA HIS A 108 -7.55 -4.84 -8.42
C HIS A 108 -6.88 -4.03 -9.53
N ASP A 109 -7.66 -3.56 -10.50
CA ASP A 109 -7.16 -2.75 -11.61
C ASP A 109 -6.60 -1.42 -11.10
N ASP A 110 -7.25 -0.80 -10.13
CA ASP A 110 -6.79 0.44 -9.48
C ASP A 110 -5.45 0.21 -8.74
N ILE A 111 -5.24 -0.94 -8.08
CA ILE A 111 -3.94 -1.31 -7.49
C ILE A 111 -2.87 -1.44 -8.58
N ARG A 112 -3.16 -2.17 -9.67
CA ARG A 112 -2.21 -2.37 -10.79
C ARG A 112 -1.82 -1.07 -11.46
N ASN A 113 -2.77 -0.15 -11.59
CA ASN A 113 -2.56 1.15 -12.23
C ASN A 113 -1.89 2.16 -11.30
N ASN A 114 -2.03 2.00 -9.98
CA ASN A 114 -1.40 2.86 -9.00
C ASN A 114 0.10 2.61 -8.92
N HIS A 115 0.86 3.39 -9.71
CA HIS A 115 2.31 3.36 -9.65
C HIS A 115 2.79 4.00 -8.34
N LEU A 116 3.29 3.17 -7.44
CA LEU A 116 4.14 3.62 -6.36
C LEU A 116 5.42 4.18 -6.98
N ILE A 117 5.54 5.50 -6.99
CA ILE A 117 6.74 6.17 -7.47
C ILE A 117 7.89 5.76 -6.52
N THR A 118 9.01 5.34 -7.09
CA THR A 118 10.20 5.00 -6.31
C THR A 118 10.80 6.30 -5.74
N PRO A 119 11.20 6.32 -4.46
CA PRO A 119 11.87 7.49 -3.90
C PRO A 119 13.18 7.74 -4.65
N THR A 120 13.28 8.87 -5.35
CA THR A 120 14.54 9.37 -5.90
C THR A 120 14.94 10.61 -5.11
N TRP A 121 15.82 10.42 -4.13
CA TRP A 121 16.38 11.53 -3.38
C TRP A 121 17.49 12.18 -4.21
N ASN A 122 17.40 13.49 -4.44
CA ASN A 122 18.52 14.24 -4.97
C ASN A 122 19.60 14.27 -3.88
N ASN A 123 20.60 13.42 -3.99
CA ASN A 123 21.83 13.60 -3.21
C ASN A 123 22.63 14.72 -3.89
N PRO A 124 22.86 15.87 -3.24
CA PRO A 124 23.94 16.74 -3.69
C PRO A 124 25.26 16.01 -3.41
N GLU A 125 26.01 15.71 -4.45
CA GLU A 125 27.43 15.35 -4.33
C GLU A 125 28.24 16.51 -3.73
#